data_AF-A0A6H0ITH3-F1
#
_entry.id   AF-A0A6H0ITH3-F1
#
_cell.length_a   1.000
_cell.length_b   1.000
_cell.length_c   1.000
_cell.angle_alpha   90.00
_cell.angle_beta   90.00
_cell.angle_gamma   90.00
#
_symmetry.space_group_name_H-M   'P 1'
#
loop_
_entity.id
_entity.type
_entity.pdbx_description
1 polymer ?
#
loop_
_entity_poly.entity_id
_entity_poly.type
_entity_poly.pdbx_seq_one_letter_code
_entity_poly.pdbx_strand_id
1 'polypeptide(L)'
;MDDWLREERQKLLGLGIRSFIQAGVVTLVVVAALIIGVLVALGELDLDPAMANAALMAAAVIIPVIAFFLVDWLRRRLWLRAIGGHTRRLRAVQFLSNYADAVGESRVDELPAGAREQVKQVLERERQGMLPPEDEYALAIQPLIMLDPDTPAAGPGGGDKGRGGHRHRRTSNEHKE
;
A
#
# COMPACT_ATOMS: atom_id res chain seq x y z
N MET A 1 -1.66 -9.25 20.56
CA MET A 1 -1.37 -9.70 19.18
C MET A 1 -0.18 -10.62 19.25
N ASP A 2 -0.24 -11.76 18.60
CA ASP A 2 0.83 -12.77 18.68
C ASP A 2 2.11 -12.26 18.02
N ASP A 3 3.26 -12.47 18.67
CA ASP A 3 4.56 -12.01 18.19
C ASP A 3 4.88 -12.54 16.78
N TRP A 4 4.38 -13.74 16.46
CA TRP A 4 4.56 -14.35 15.14
C TRP A 4 3.83 -13.57 14.03
N LEU A 5 2.66 -12.97 14.28
CA LEU A 5 1.93 -12.16 13.29
C LEU A 5 2.70 -10.87 12.98
N ARG A 6 3.28 -10.23 14.00
CA ARG A 6 4.11 -9.03 13.82
C ARG A 6 5.38 -9.35 13.02
N GLU A 7 6.05 -10.45 13.35
CA GLU A 7 7.26 -10.88 12.64
C GLU A 7 6.96 -11.20 11.16
N GLU A 8 5.89 -11.95 10.89
CA GLU A 8 5.50 -12.31 9.52
C GLU A 8 5.06 -11.04 8.74
N ARG A 9 4.32 -10.12 9.36
CA ARG A 9 4.00 -8.81 8.78
C ARG A 9 5.26 -8.03 8.40
N GLN A 10 6.24 -7.92 9.28
CA GLN A 10 7.49 -7.20 8.98
C GLN A 10 8.25 -7.82 7.81
N LYS A 11 8.28 -9.16 7.71
CA LYS A 11 8.85 -9.87 6.56
C LYS A 11 8.10 -9.51 5.26
N LEU A 12 6.76 -9.57 5.29
CA LEU A 12 5.92 -9.24 4.14
C LEU A 12 6.04 -7.77 3.72
N LEU A 13 6.14 -6.85 4.68
CA LEU A 13 6.42 -5.44 4.41
C LEU A 13 7.79 -5.23 3.78
N GLY A 14 8.83 -5.94 4.26
CA GLY A 14 10.16 -5.92 3.64
C GLY A 14 10.12 -6.35 2.17
N LEU A 15 9.38 -7.40 1.85
CA LEU A 15 9.15 -7.84 0.46
C LEU A 15 8.37 -6.81 -0.35
N GLY A 16 7.35 -6.19 0.25
CA GLY A 16 6.55 -5.12 -0.36
C GLY A 16 7.39 -3.88 -0.70
N ILE A 17 8.23 -3.43 0.23
CA ILE A 17 9.12 -2.28 0.04
C ILE A 17 10.17 -2.59 -1.03
N ARG A 18 10.78 -3.77 -0.99
CA ARG A 18 11.79 -4.18 -1.99
C ARG A 18 11.21 -4.22 -3.40
N SER A 19 10.02 -4.83 -3.55
CA SER A 19 9.33 -4.89 -4.84
C SER A 19 8.88 -3.50 -5.32
N PHE A 20 8.45 -2.62 -4.42
CA PHE A 20 8.13 -1.22 -4.74
C PHE A 20 9.34 -0.45 -5.27
N ILE A 21 10.49 -0.52 -4.59
CA ILE A 21 11.73 0.14 -5.02
C ILE A 21 12.17 -0.42 -6.38
N GLN A 22 12.15 -1.74 -6.56
CA GLN A 22 12.51 -2.36 -7.84
C GLN A 22 11.59 -1.91 -8.99
N ALA A 23 10.27 -1.87 -8.76
CA ALA A 23 9.32 -1.37 -9.76
C ALA A 23 9.62 0.10 -10.12
N GLY A 24 9.92 0.94 -9.13
CA GLY A 24 10.30 2.33 -9.33
C GLY A 24 11.56 2.49 -10.18
N VAL A 25 12.62 1.75 -9.88
CA VAL A 25 13.88 1.79 -10.64
C VAL A 25 13.67 1.32 -12.08
N VAL A 26 12.99 0.20 -12.30
CA VAL A 26 12.72 -0.32 -13.65
C VAL A 26 11.89 0.68 -14.44
N THR A 27 10.85 1.27 -13.83
CA THR A 27 10.00 2.24 -14.51
C THR A 27 10.77 3.51 -14.86
N LEU A 28 11.63 4.01 -13.96
CA LEU A 28 12.49 5.16 -14.23
C LEU A 28 13.37 4.92 -15.46
N VAL A 29 14.01 3.75 -15.54
CA VAL A 29 14.86 3.38 -16.68
C VAL A 29 14.05 3.32 -17.98
N VAL A 30 12.86 2.70 -17.95
CA VAL A 30 12.01 2.59 -19.14
C VAL A 30 11.51 3.96 -19.60
N VAL A 31 11.08 4.82 -18.68
CA VAL A 31 10.63 6.19 -19.00
C VAL A 31 11.78 7.01 -19.57
N ALA A 32 12.97 6.93 -18.99
CA ALA A 32 14.15 7.61 -19.53
C ALA A 32 14.45 7.14 -20.96
N ALA A 33 14.40 5.82 -21.21
CA ALA A 33 14.59 5.26 -22.54
C ALA A 33 13.51 5.74 -23.54
N LEU A 34 12.25 5.85 -23.13
CA LEU A 34 11.17 6.39 -23.96
C LEU A 34 11.41 7.87 -24.31
N ILE A 35 11.80 8.69 -23.34
CA ILE A 35 12.11 10.11 -23.58
C ILE A 35 13.28 10.24 -24.55
N ILE A 36 14.38 9.52 -24.32
CA ILE A 36 15.54 9.52 -25.21
C ILE A 36 15.14 9.06 -26.61
N GLY A 37 14.35 7.98 -26.72
CA GLY A 37 13.87 7.46 -27.99
C GLY A 37 13.04 8.48 -28.77
N VAL A 38 12.14 9.21 -28.08
CA VAL A 38 11.38 10.32 -28.70
C VAL A 38 12.33 11.42 -29.19
N LEU A 39 13.30 11.85 -28.38
CA LEU A 39 14.23 12.90 -28.76
C LEU A 39 15.10 12.51 -29.96
N VAL A 40 15.59 11.27 -30.00
CA VAL A 40 16.36 10.74 -31.14
C VAL A 40 15.49 10.67 -32.39
N ALA A 41 14.27 10.11 -32.29
CA ALA A 41 13.36 10.03 -33.43
C ALA A 41 12.99 11.41 -33.99
N LEU A 42 12.78 12.41 -33.13
CA LEU A 42 12.52 13.78 -33.57
C LEU A 42 13.74 14.45 -34.22
N GLY A 43 14.96 14.06 -33.83
CA GLY A 43 16.19 14.56 -34.43
C GLY A 43 16.54 13.92 -35.78
N GLU A 44 16.09 12.69 -36.00
CA GLU A 44 16.28 11.97 -37.28
C GLU A 44 15.19 12.28 -38.31
N LEU A 45 13.98 12.60 -37.85
CA LEU A 45 12.90 13.01 -38.73
C LEU A 45 13.05 14.50 -39.02
N ASP A 46 13.16 14.84 -40.31
CA ASP A 46 13.24 16.23 -40.79
C ASP A 46 11.85 16.90 -40.67
N LEU A 47 11.41 17.11 -39.44
CA LEU A 47 10.09 17.63 -39.09
C LEU A 47 10.13 19.16 -39.00
N ASP A 48 9.07 19.78 -39.50
CA ASP A 48 8.84 21.20 -39.23
C ASP A 48 8.72 21.45 -37.71
N PRO A 49 9.17 22.61 -37.20
CA PRO A 49 9.16 22.92 -35.76
C PRO A 49 7.78 22.78 -35.09
N ALA A 50 6.70 23.06 -35.85
CA ALA A 50 5.33 22.90 -35.38
C ALA A 50 4.98 21.42 -35.10
N MET A 51 5.42 20.51 -35.97
CA MET A 51 5.20 19.07 -35.81
C MET A 51 6.05 18.50 -34.67
N ALA A 52 7.32 18.93 -34.54
CA ALA A 52 8.19 18.53 -33.45
C ALA A 52 7.61 18.96 -32.08
N ASN A 53 7.14 20.19 -31.96
CA ASN A 53 6.48 20.67 -30.73
C ASN A 53 5.17 19.91 -30.44
N ALA A 54 4.34 19.64 -31.45
CA ALA A 54 3.13 18.85 -31.28
C ALA A 54 3.44 17.42 -30.78
N ALA A 55 4.48 16.79 -31.33
CA ALA A 55 4.93 15.47 -30.92
C ALA A 55 5.46 15.46 -29.47
N LEU A 56 6.24 16.47 -29.07
CA LEU A 56 6.70 16.62 -27.68
C LEU A 56 5.53 16.80 -26.70
N MET A 57 4.54 17.62 -27.05
CA MET A 57 3.33 17.80 -26.24
C MET A 57 2.54 16.49 -26.11
N ALA A 58 2.40 15.74 -27.21
CA ALA A 58 1.75 14.43 -27.18
C ALA A 58 2.52 13.44 -26.28
N ALA A 59 3.85 13.40 -26.40
CA ALA A 59 4.71 12.56 -25.56
C ALA A 59 4.60 12.94 -24.08
N ALA A 60 4.54 14.23 -23.76
CA ALA A 60 4.38 14.73 -22.39
C ALA A 60 3.07 14.27 -21.71
N VAL A 61 2.04 13.95 -22.49
CA VAL A 61 0.78 13.39 -21.97
C VAL A 61 0.80 11.86 -21.95
N ILE A 62 1.32 11.24 -23.01
CA ILE A 62 1.29 9.77 -23.17
C ILE A 62 2.28 9.07 -22.24
N ILE A 63 3.50 9.59 -22.10
CA ILE A 63 4.56 8.95 -21.30
C ILE A 63 4.14 8.78 -19.83
N PRO A 64 3.57 9.79 -19.14
CA PRO A 64 3.07 9.61 -17.76
C PRO A 64 1.99 8.54 -17.63
N VAL A 65 1.07 8.46 -18.60
CA VAL A 65 0.00 7.46 -18.61
C VAL A 65 0.60 6.06 -18.74
N ILE A 66 1.50 5.85 -19.70
CA ILE A 66 2.20 4.57 -19.88
C ILE A 66 3.00 4.22 -18.63
N ALA A 67 3.72 5.18 -18.05
CA ALA A 67 4.50 4.99 -16.84
C ALA A 67 3.63 4.52 -15.67
N PHE A 68 2.46 5.14 -15.47
CA PHE A 68 1.53 4.76 -14.42
C PHE A 68 1.09 3.29 -14.54
N PHE A 69 0.65 2.86 -15.73
CA PHE A 69 0.25 1.47 -15.97
C PHE A 69 1.44 0.50 -15.83
N LEU A 70 2.62 0.91 -16.27
CA LEU A 70 3.83 0.09 -16.17
C LEU A 70 4.24 -0.11 -14.71
N VAL A 71 4.20 0.95 -13.87
CA VAL A 71 4.48 0.85 -12.43
C VAL A 71 3.50 -0.13 -11.78
N ASP A 72 2.20 0.03 -12.01
CA ASP A 72 1.19 -0.85 -11.38
C ASP A 72 1.39 -2.31 -11.79
N TRP A 73 1.59 -2.55 -13.08
CA TRP A 73 1.82 -3.89 -13.60
C TRP A 73 3.11 -4.52 -13.05
N LEU A 74 4.22 -3.78 -13.04
CA LEU A 74 5.50 -4.24 -12.47
C LEU A 74 5.38 -4.53 -10.98
N ARG A 75 4.73 -3.63 -10.23
CA ARG A 75 4.53 -3.79 -8.79
C ARG A 75 3.77 -5.07 -8.50
N ARG A 76 2.67 -5.32 -9.21
CA ARG A 76 1.88 -6.57 -9.07
C ARG A 76 2.73 -7.80 -9.40
N ARG A 77 3.44 -7.79 -10.54
CA ARG A 77 4.29 -8.90 -10.96
C ARG A 77 5.41 -9.21 -9.97
N LEU A 78 6.10 -8.18 -9.50
CA LEU A 78 7.21 -8.32 -8.55
C LEU A 78 6.70 -8.77 -7.18
N TRP A 79 5.55 -8.25 -6.73
CA TRP A 79 4.89 -8.70 -5.51
C TRP A 79 4.53 -10.19 -5.59
N LEU A 80 3.81 -10.61 -6.62
CA LEU A 80 3.42 -12.01 -6.83
C LEU A 80 4.63 -12.93 -6.86
N ARG A 81 5.72 -12.52 -7.52
CA ARG A 81 6.97 -13.29 -7.57
C ARG A 81 7.65 -13.38 -6.20
N ALA A 82 7.63 -12.30 -5.41
CA ALA A 82 8.26 -12.25 -4.10
C ALA A 82 7.48 -13.05 -3.04
N ILE A 83 6.16 -12.95 -3.05
CA ILE A 83 5.29 -13.63 -2.07
C ILE A 83 4.97 -15.07 -2.47
N GLY A 84 5.08 -15.45 -3.76
CA GLY A 84 4.67 -16.77 -4.24
C GLY A 84 5.20 -17.96 -3.43
N GLY A 85 6.45 -17.91 -2.97
CA GLY A 85 7.02 -18.97 -2.11
C GLY A 85 6.44 -19.02 -0.70
N HIS A 86 5.82 -17.93 -0.24
CA HIS A 86 5.21 -17.78 1.08
C HIS A 86 3.69 -18.00 1.06
N THR A 87 3.03 -17.72 -0.07
CA THR A 87 1.56 -17.77 -0.21
C THR A 87 0.99 -19.10 0.26
N ARG A 88 1.61 -20.23 -0.13
CA ARG A 88 1.14 -21.55 0.28
C ARG A 88 1.21 -21.76 1.81
N ARG A 89 2.29 -21.30 2.45
CA ARG A 89 2.44 -21.35 3.92
C ARG A 89 1.44 -20.42 4.59
N LEU A 90 1.27 -19.20 4.08
CA LEU A 90 0.35 -18.19 4.62
C LEU A 90 -1.11 -18.63 4.53
N ARG A 91 -1.50 -19.35 3.47
CA ARG A 91 -2.82 -19.98 3.35
C ARG A 91 -3.02 -21.12 4.34
N ALA A 92 -1.98 -21.95 4.55
CA ALA A 92 -2.07 -23.08 5.47
C ALA A 92 -2.28 -22.65 6.93
N VAL A 93 -1.77 -21.48 7.31
CA VAL A 93 -1.93 -20.90 8.66
C VAL A 93 -3.06 -19.88 8.75
N GLN A 94 -3.90 -19.77 7.71
CA GLN A 94 -4.99 -18.80 7.63
C GLN A 94 -4.56 -17.38 8.03
N PHE A 95 -3.44 -16.93 7.46
CA PHE A 95 -2.83 -15.66 7.84
C PHE A 95 -3.79 -14.48 7.63
N LEU A 96 -4.57 -14.47 6.56
CA LEU A 96 -5.45 -13.35 6.23
C LEU A 96 -6.56 -13.18 7.28
N SER A 97 -7.21 -14.25 7.70
CA SER A 97 -8.21 -14.21 8.79
C SER A 97 -7.59 -13.83 10.13
N ASN A 98 -6.52 -14.50 10.54
CA ASN A 98 -5.84 -14.22 11.81
C ASN A 98 -5.35 -12.77 11.89
N TYR A 99 -4.84 -12.23 10.78
CA TYR A 99 -4.36 -10.85 10.73
C TYR A 99 -5.51 -9.83 10.63
N ALA A 100 -6.57 -10.12 9.87
CA ALA A 100 -7.76 -9.28 9.82
C ALA A 100 -8.44 -9.16 11.19
N ASP A 101 -8.54 -10.26 11.93
CA ASP A 101 -9.09 -10.29 13.28
C ASP A 101 -8.19 -9.51 14.27
N ALA A 102 -6.87 -9.57 14.10
CA ALA A 102 -5.93 -8.81 14.91
C ALA A 102 -5.97 -7.29 14.64
N VAL A 103 -6.23 -6.89 13.40
CA VAL A 103 -6.35 -5.48 12.98
C VAL A 103 -7.74 -4.91 13.27
N GLY A 104 -8.78 -5.75 13.26
CA GLY A 104 -10.18 -5.39 13.45
C GLY A 104 -10.91 -5.08 12.14
N GLU A 105 -12.16 -5.53 12.03
CA GLU A 105 -12.97 -5.39 10.81
C GLU A 105 -13.20 -3.93 10.40
N SER A 106 -13.34 -3.02 11.37
CA SER A 106 -13.50 -1.57 11.12
C SER A 106 -12.33 -0.96 10.35
N ARG A 107 -11.13 -1.51 10.50
CA ARG A 107 -9.92 -1.04 9.82
C ARG A 107 -9.80 -1.61 8.42
N VAL A 108 -10.29 -2.82 8.21
CA VAL A 108 -10.45 -3.38 6.85
C VAL A 108 -11.42 -2.52 6.05
N ASP A 109 -12.42 -1.91 6.70
CA ASP A 109 -13.36 -1.01 6.04
C ASP A 109 -12.78 0.35 5.61
N GLU A 110 -11.67 0.77 6.21
CA GLU A 110 -10.92 1.99 5.84
C GLU A 110 -10.10 1.80 4.54
N LEU A 111 -9.95 0.57 4.05
CA LEU A 111 -9.25 0.31 2.80
C LEU A 111 -9.98 0.93 1.59
N PRO A 112 -9.24 1.33 0.54
CA PRO A 112 -9.85 1.77 -0.72
C PRO A 112 -10.84 0.75 -1.25
N ALA A 113 -11.98 1.19 -1.79
CA ALA A 113 -13.12 0.32 -2.12
C ALA A 113 -12.74 -0.96 -2.90
N GLY A 114 -11.87 -0.84 -3.91
CA GLY A 114 -11.40 -2.00 -4.68
C GLY A 114 -10.54 -2.98 -3.87
N ALA A 115 -9.66 -2.46 -3.00
CA ALA A 115 -8.83 -3.28 -2.12
C ALA A 115 -9.66 -3.93 -1.01
N ARG A 116 -10.62 -3.18 -0.44
CA ARG A 116 -11.55 -3.68 0.57
C ARG A 116 -12.37 -4.83 0.05
N GLU A 117 -12.97 -4.69 -1.13
CA GLU A 117 -13.78 -5.73 -1.76
C GLU A 117 -12.94 -6.99 -2.00
N GLN A 118 -11.74 -6.83 -2.55
CA GLN A 118 -10.81 -7.94 -2.76
C GLN A 118 -10.44 -8.65 -1.44
N VAL A 119 -10.09 -7.90 -0.40
CA VAL A 119 -9.77 -8.47 0.92
C VAL A 119 -10.95 -9.22 1.49
N LYS A 120 -12.15 -8.64 1.46
CA LYS A 120 -13.37 -9.26 1.99
C LYS A 120 -13.73 -10.55 1.27
N GLN A 121 -13.66 -10.57 -0.06
CA GLN A 121 -13.95 -11.77 -0.84
C GLN A 121 -12.99 -12.92 -0.52
N VAL A 122 -11.70 -12.64 -0.40
CA VAL A 122 -10.70 -13.66 -0.07
C VAL A 122 -10.82 -14.11 1.39
N LEU A 123 -11.08 -13.17 2.31
CA LEU A 123 -11.31 -13.44 3.72
C LEU A 123 -12.53 -14.34 3.94
N GLU A 124 -13.64 -14.05 3.25
CA GLU A 124 -14.85 -14.86 3.33
C GLU A 124 -14.61 -16.29 2.85
N ARG A 125 -13.90 -16.46 1.73
CA ARG A 125 -13.53 -17.79 1.24
C ARG A 125 -12.66 -18.55 2.24
N GLU A 126 -11.67 -17.89 2.82
CA GLU A 126 -10.80 -18.50 3.82
C GLU A 126 -11.58 -18.90 5.09
N ARG A 127 -12.49 -18.05 5.58
CA ARG A 127 -13.38 -18.35 6.72
C ARG A 127 -14.32 -19.52 6.43
N GLN A 128 -14.72 -19.71 5.17
CA GLN A 128 -15.50 -20.86 4.71
C GLN A 128 -14.66 -22.13 4.50
N GLY A 129 -13.35 -22.10 4.80
CA GLY A 129 -12.43 -23.22 4.59
C GLY A 129 -12.08 -23.46 3.12
N MET A 130 -12.48 -22.56 2.21
CA MET A 130 -12.08 -22.60 0.83
C MET A 130 -10.68 -22.00 0.66
N LEU A 131 -9.96 -22.57 -0.29
CA LEU A 131 -8.59 -22.21 -0.60
C LEU A 131 -8.57 -21.29 -1.83
N PRO A 132 -8.52 -19.96 -1.66
CA PRO A 132 -8.50 -19.02 -2.79
C PRO A 132 -7.26 -19.22 -3.67
N PRO A 133 -7.33 -18.85 -4.96
CA PRO A 133 -6.17 -18.83 -5.85
C PRO A 133 -4.97 -18.10 -5.21
N GLU A 134 -3.75 -18.60 -5.45
CA GLU A 134 -2.55 -18.06 -4.80
C GLU A 134 -2.30 -16.59 -5.12
N ASP A 135 -2.59 -16.18 -6.35
CA ASP A 135 -2.50 -14.82 -6.83
C ASP A 135 -3.53 -13.91 -6.16
N GLU A 136 -4.79 -14.33 -6.07
CA GLU A 136 -5.83 -13.58 -5.36
C GLU A 136 -5.50 -13.41 -3.88
N TYR A 137 -5.02 -14.47 -3.23
CA TYR A 137 -4.62 -14.44 -1.83
C TYR A 137 -3.44 -13.50 -1.59
N ALA A 138 -2.42 -13.58 -2.43
CA ALA A 138 -1.28 -12.69 -2.39
C ALA A 138 -1.68 -11.22 -2.56
N LEU A 139 -2.58 -10.93 -3.49
CA LEU A 139 -3.07 -9.57 -3.74
C LEU A 139 -3.91 -9.03 -2.58
N ALA A 140 -4.70 -9.87 -1.92
CA ALA A 140 -5.46 -9.48 -0.72
C ALA A 140 -4.56 -9.19 0.51
N ILE A 141 -3.44 -9.92 0.65
CA ILE A 141 -2.48 -9.66 1.74
C ILE A 141 -1.87 -8.26 1.63
N GLN A 142 -1.56 -7.80 0.41
CA GLN A 142 -0.80 -6.57 0.19
C GLN A 142 -1.41 -5.30 0.82
N PRO A 143 -2.70 -4.97 0.62
CA PRO A 143 -3.33 -3.83 1.30
C PRO A 143 -3.54 -4.09 2.79
N LEU A 144 -3.77 -5.34 3.20
CA LEU A 144 -4.05 -5.67 4.60
C LEU A 144 -2.82 -5.45 5.50
N ILE A 145 -1.62 -5.88 5.08
CA ILE A 145 -0.39 -5.70 5.87
C ILE A 145 0.03 -4.23 6.07
N MET A 146 -0.50 -3.33 5.24
CA MET A 146 -0.29 -1.89 5.36
C MET A 146 -1.07 -1.31 6.54
N LEU A 147 -2.15 -1.97 6.97
CA LEU A 147 -2.85 -1.62 8.19
C LEU A 147 -1.98 -2.02 9.38
N ASP A 148 -1.67 -1.03 10.21
CA ASP A 148 -0.94 -1.24 11.44
C ASP A 148 -1.91 -1.63 12.56
N PRO A 149 -1.79 -2.84 13.13
CA PRO A 149 -2.68 -3.32 14.19
C PRO A 149 -2.49 -2.54 15.51
N ASP A 150 -1.31 -1.95 15.71
CA ASP A 150 -0.98 -1.18 16.92
C ASP A 150 -1.42 0.28 16.83
N THR A 151 -1.84 0.74 15.64
CA THR A 151 -2.41 2.06 15.44
C THR A 151 -3.89 2.02 15.80
N PRO A 152 -4.36 2.75 16.84
CA PRO A 152 -5.76 2.74 17.24
C PRO A 152 -6.64 3.18 16.07
N ALA A 153 -7.74 2.46 15.86
CA ALA A 153 -8.73 2.84 14.87
C ALA A 153 -9.18 4.28 15.14
N ALA A 154 -9.21 5.11 14.09
CA ALA A 154 -9.73 6.45 14.18
C ALA A 154 -11.25 6.35 14.33
N GLY A 155 -11.72 6.05 15.53
CA GLY A 155 -13.14 5.99 15.83
C GLY A 155 -13.80 7.34 15.50
N PRO A 156 -15.07 7.34 15.09
CA PRO A 156 -15.84 8.57 14.94
C PRO A 156 -16.14 9.14 16.33
N GLY A 157 -15.14 9.80 16.94
CA GLY A 157 -15.24 10.26 18.33
C GLY A 157 -14.03 11.03 18.87
N GLY A 158 -13.05 11.39 18.04
CA GLY A 158 -11.90 12.22 18.42
C GLY A 158 -12.26 13.70 18.60
N GLY A 159 -13.28 13.98 19.41
CA GLY A 159 -13.85 15.31 19.62
C GLY A 159 -14.20 15.56 21.09
N ASP A 160 -13.41 15.07 22.03
CA ASP A 160 -13.44 15.59 23.40
C ASP A 160 -12.04 16.05 23.81
N LYS A 161 -11.72 17.28 23.39
CA LYS A 161 -10.63 18.04 24.00
C LYS A 161 -11.03 18.27 25.45
N GLY A 162 -10.54 17.40 26.33
CA GLY A 162 -10.64 17.53 27.77
C GLY A 162 -10.26 18.95 28.21
N ARG A 163 -11.30 19.75 28.48
CA ARG A 163 -11.25 20.95 29.31
C ARG A 163 -10.88 20.52 30.74
N GLY A 164 -9.61 20.25 30.98
CA GLY A 164 -9.06 20.10 32.32
C GLY A 164 -8.61 21.47 32.84
N GLY A 165 -9.56 22.26 33.34
CA GLY A 165 -9.31 23.60 33.87
C GLY A 165 -8.24 23.61 34.97
N HIS A 166 -7.15 24.33 34.73
CA HIS A 166 -6.25 24.80 35.79
C HIS A 166 -6.99 25.85 36.64
N ARG A 167 -7.76 25.37 37.61
CA ARG A 167 -8.24 26.22 38.71
C ARG A 167 -7.09 26.42 39.69
N HIS A 168 -6.61 27.65 39.72
CA HIS A 168 -6.02 28.26 40.91
C HIS A 168 -6.77 27.85 42.18
N ARG A 169 -6.07 27.29 43.16
CA ARG A 169 -6.45 27.43 44.56
C ARG A 169 -5.22 27.66 45.43
N ARG A 170 -4.96 28.95 45.68
CA ARG A 170 -4.30 29.44 46.90
C ARG A 170 -5.14 29.04 48.11
N THR A 171 -4.48 28.57 49.18
CA THR A 171 -4.66 28.89 50.62
C THR A 171 -3.63 28.04 51.35
N SER A 172 -2.51 28.58 51.88
CA SER A 172 -2.35 29.37 53.12
C SER A 172 -2.61 28.55 54.40
N ASN A 173 -1.64 28.65 55.32
CA ASN A 173 -1.73 28.44 56.77
C ASN A 173 -1.83 26.98 57.25
N GLU A 174 -1.26 26.52 58.37
CA GLU A 174 -0.48 27.10 59.46
C GLU A 174 -0.09 25.93 60.39
N HIS A 175 1.10 26.03 61.00
CA HIS A 175 1.42 25.67 62.40
C HIS A 175 1.41 24.22 62.97
N LYS A 176 2.44 24.03 63.83
CA LYS A 176 2.64 23.06 64.93
C LYS A 176 3.14 21.66 64.50
N GLU A 177 4.19 21.09 65.07
CA GLU A 177 4.84 21.25 66.39
C GLU A 177 6.38 21.32 66.31
#